data_AF-A0A182PI71-F1
#
_entry.id   AF-A0A182PI71-F1
#
_cell.length_a   1.000
_cell.length_b   1.000
_cell.length_c   1.000
_cell.angle_alpha   90.00
_cell.angle_beta   90.00
_cell.angle_gamma   90.00
#
_symmetry.space_group_name_H-M   'P 1'
#
loop_
_entity.id
_entity.type
_entity.pdbx_description
1 polymer ?
#
loop_
_entity_poly.entity_id
_entity_poly.type
_entity_poly.pdbx_seq_one_letter_code
_entity_poly.pdbx_strand_id
1 'polypeptide(L)' 'MKLLWFVAFLLALVCGAYGQECPNGFQAQQGQCVTKRPVHGECPANSKYDLNKNLCVYT' A
#
# COMPACT_ATOMS: atom_id res chain seq x y z
N MET A 1 -35.56 6.25 -12.54
CA MET A 1 -34.55 7.26 -12.93
C MET A 1 -33.94 8.08 -11.78
N LYS A 2 -34.55 8.16 -10.58
CA LYS A 2 -34.05 9.04 -9.49
C LYS A 2 -32.88 8.46 -8.65
N LEU A 3 -32.71 7.13 -8.64
CA LEU A 3 -31.73 6.43 -7.79
C LEU A 3 -30.37 6.19 -8.45
N LEU A 4 -30.29 6.34 -9.78
CA LEU A 4 -29.06 6.12 -10.56
C LEU A 4 -27.91 7.03 -10.10
N TRP A 5 -28.22 8.28 -9.76
CA TRP A 5 -27.22 9.20 -9.23
C TRP A 5 -26.72 8.80 -7.84
N PHE A 6 -27.61 8.32 -6.96
CA PHE A 6 -27.20 7.80 -5.65
C PHE A 6 -26.29 6.58 -5.77
N VAL A 7 -26.59 5.67 -6.70
CA VAL A 7 -25.75 4.51 -6.99
C VAL A 7 -24.39 4.94 -7.54
N ALA A 8 -24.34 5.90 -8.47
CA ALA A 8 -23.09 6.45 -8.99
C ALA A 8 -22.26 7.14 -7.90
N PHE A 9 -22.90 7.85 -6.96
CA PHE A 9 -22.24 8.49 -5.84
C PHE A 9 -21.64 7.47 -4.86
N LEU A 10 -22.39 6.41 -4.55
CA LEU A 10 -21.89 5.32 -3.70
C LEU A 10 -20.72 4.57 -4.35
N LEU A 11 -20.78 4.33 -5.66
CA LEU A 11 -19.70 3.64 -6.39
C LEU A 11 -18.39 4.45 -6.37
N ALA A 12 -18.47 5.77 -6.53
CA ALA A 12 -17.31 6.66 -6.47
C ALA A 12 -16.66 6.68 -5.07
N LEU A 13 -17.47 6.61 -4.01
CA LEU A 13 -17.00 6.56 -2.63
C LEU A 13 -16.28 5.25 -2.31
N VAL A 14 -16.80 4.14 -2.83
CA VAL A 14 -16.22 2.79 -2.66
C VAL A 14 -14.89 2.68 -3.41
N CYS A 15 -14.79 3.17 -4.65
CA CYS A 15 -13.52 3.16 -5.40
C CYS A 15 -12.41 4.00 -4.76
N GLY A 16 -12.75 5.08 -4.04
CA GLY A 16 -11.76 5.91 -3.33
C GLY A 16 -11.17 5.27 -2.07
N ALA A 17 -11.81 4.23 -1.53
CA ALA A 17 -11.40 3.59 -0.28
C ALA A 17 -10.37 2.46 -0.45
N TYR A 18 -10.19 1.94 -1.67
CA TYR A 18 -9.17 0.92 -1.95
C TYR A 18 -7.79 1.59 -2.15
N GLY A 19 -7.19 2.03 -1.04
CA GLY A 19 -5.76 2.27 -0.97
C GLY A 19 -5.00 0.94 -1.12
N GLN A 20 -3.78 0.97 -1.64
CA GLN A 20 -2.97 -0.24 -1.84
C GLN A 20 -2.88 -1.05 -0.54
N GLU A 21 -3.43 -2.26 -0.57
CA GLU A 21 -3.40 -3.21 0.54
C GLU A 21 -1.98 -3.76 0.69
N CYS A 22 -1.26 -3.25 1.69
CA CYS A 22 0.07 -3.72 2.03
C CYS A 22 0.02 -4.74 3.18
N PRO A 23 0.90 -5.76 3.17
CA PRO A 23 0.98 -6.73 4.25
C PRO A 23 1.34 -6.05 5.58
N ASN A 24 0.95 -6.68 6.68
CA ASN A 24 1.17 -6.16 8.04
C ASN A 24 2.65 -5.78 8.25
N GLY A 25 2.88 -4.55 8.72
CA GLY A 25 4.22 -4.01 8.92
C GLY A 25 4.83 -3.28 7.71
N PHE A 26 4.13 -3.27 6.56
CA PHE A 26 4.50 -2.50 5.38
C PHE A 26 3.52 -1.34 5.16
N GLN A 27 4.04 -0.21 4.67
CA GLN A 27 3.28 0.98 4.34
C GLN A 27 3.29 1.20 2.83
N ALA A 28 2.14 1.59 2.28
CA ALA A 28 2.06 1.97 0.87
C ALA A 28 2.79 3.31 0.65
N GLN A 29 3.89 3.28 -0.10
CA GLN A 29 4.67 4.46 -0.46
C GLN A 29 5.03 4.40 -1.95
N GLN A 30 4.60 5.40 -2.72
CA GLN A 30 4.87 5.51 -4.16
C GLN A 30 4.49 4.27 -4.99
N GLY A 31 3.33 3.67 -4.74
CA GLY A 31 2.93 2.48 -5.51
C GLY A 31 3.49 1.17 -4.99
N GLN A 32 4.31 1.18 -3.93
CA GLN A 32 5.01 0.01 -3.40
C GLN A 32 4.77 -0.15 -1.90
N CYS A 33 4.77 -1.39 -1.42
CA CYS A 33 4.74 -1.66 0.01
C CYS A 33 6.17 -1.63 0.57
N VAL A 34 6.46 -0.69 1.45
CA VAL A 34 7.79 -0.49 2.02
C VAL A 34 7.77 -0.51 3.55
N THR A 35 8.89 -0.87 4.16
CA THR A 35 9.08 -0.78 5.60
C THR A 35 10.48 -0.32 5.95
N LYS A 36 10.68 0.13 7.20
CA LYS A 36 11.99 0.57 7.66
C LYS A 36 12.95 -0.61 7.73
N ARG A 37 14.19 -0.35 7.32
CA ARG A 37 15.30 -1.27 7.53
C ARG A 37 15.44 -1.59 9.03
N PRO A 38 15.63 -2.86 9.42
CA PRO A 38 15.97 -3.20 10.80
C PRO A 38 17.39 -2.72 11.14
N VAL A 39 17.62 -2.41 12.43
CA VAL A 39 18.93 -1.92 12.92
C VAL A 39 20.00 -3.02 12.79
N HIS A 40 19.59 -4.27 13.01
CA HIS A 40 20.42 -5.46 12.87
C HIS A 40 19.67 -6.54 12.07
N GLY A 41 20.38 -7.23 11.19
CA GLY A 41 19.82 -8.30 10.36
C GLY A 41 19.35 -7.85 8.98
N GLU A 42 18.64 -8.75 8.31
CA GLU A 42 18.14 -8.60 6.94
C GLU A 42 16.70 -8.08 6.93
N CYS A 43 16.25 -7.56 5.78
CA CYS A 43 14.87 -7.14 5.58
C CYS A 43 13.86 -8.29 5.86
N PRO A 44 12.61 -7.96 6.26
CA PRO A 44 11.58 -8.97 6.50
C PRO A 44 11.34 -9.90 5.30
N ALA A 45 10.78 -11.08 5.56
CA ALA A 45 10.45 -12.05 4.51
C ALA A 45 9.63 -11.41 3.38
N ASN A 46 9.91 -11.82 2.13
CA ASN A 46 9.34 -11.24 0.91
C ASN A 46 9.60 -9.74 0.75
N SER A 47 10.72 -9.24 1.27
CA SER A 47 11.15 -7.87 0.98
C SER A 47 12.65 -7.79 0.72
N LYS A 48 13.05 -6.85 -0.15
CA LYS A 48 14.44 -6.58 -0.51
C LYS A 48 14.82 -5.18 -0.08
N TYR A 49 16.05 -5.04 0.40
CA TYR A 49 16.59 -3.73 0.74
C TYR A 49 16.87 -2.92 -0.54
N ASP A 50 16.25 -1.75 -0.65
CA ASP A 50 16.52 -0.78 -1.72
C ASP A 50 17.45 0.31 -1.17
N LEU A 51 18.67 0.35 -1.72
CA LEU A 51 19.72 1.31 -1.34
C LEU A 51 19.33 2.77 -1.62
N ASN A 52 18.54 3.02 -2.66
CA ASN A 52 18.14 4.38 -3.04
C ASN A 52 17.09 4.94 -2.07
N LYS A 53 16.24 4.07 -1.54
CA LYS A 53 15.18 4.43 -0.59
C LYS A 53 15.62 4.28 0.86
N ASN A 54 16.70 3.53 1.12
CA ASN A 54 17.11 3.07 2.44
C ASN A 54 15.96 2.37 3.21
N LEU A 55 15.12 1.64 2.46
CA LEU A 55 13.91 0.97 2.94
C LEU A 55 13.87 -0.47 2.42
N CYS A 56 13.16 -1.33 3.13
CA CYS A 56 12.83 -2.67 2.65
C CYS A 56 11.57 -2.59 1.79
N VAL A 57 11.65 -2.99 0.52
CA VAL A 57 10.55 -2.99 -0.44
C VAL A 57 10.02 -4.41 -0.57
N TYR A 58 8.72 -4.60 -0.33
CA TYR A 58 8.04 -5.87 -0.51
C TYR A 58 8.10 -6.30 -1.98
N THR A 59 8.45 -7.56 -2.24
CA THR A 59 8.63 -8.13 -3.59
C THR A 59 7.73 -9.34 -3.77
#